data_AF-A0A4Y9Z791-F1
#
_entry.id   AF-A0A4Y9Z791-F1
#
_cell.length_a   1.000
_cell.length_b   1.000
_cell.length_c   1.000
_cell.angle_alpha   90.00
_cell.angle_beta   90.00
_cell.angle_gamma   90.00
#
_symmetry.space_group_name_H-M   'P 1'
#
loop_
_entity.id
_entity.type
_entity.pdbx_description
1 polymer ?
#
loop_
_entity_poly.entity_id
_entity_poly.type
_entity_poly.pdbx_seq_one_letter_code
_entity_poly.pdbx_strand_id
1 'polypeptide(L)'
;MRLRDLTPPALRPPPHIVLARPPADQLAERHKSFIGGDDLKSGQTKLKSVLAEFLVNAGIKPLSIASYNHLGNNDGHNLSAEPQFKSKEISKSSVVDDMVEANHLLFKRPEPGAVKGTKAAKGEHPDHIVVIKYVPAVGDSKRAIDEYYSEIFCGGRSTINIFNECEDSLLATPLILDLTILTELLTRVKYRDVSAGQAEFSPLYSVLSLLSYMLKAPLVKPGTDVVNSLNRQRNALETFMKACIGLEGSSDLLMETRIW
;
A
#
# COMPACT_ATOMS: atom_id res chain seq x y z
N MET A 1 -0.59 -25.99 30.44
CA MET A 1 -0.69 -25.12 31.63
C MET A 1 -1.36 -23.83 31.19
N ARG A 2 -2.61 -23.59 31.65
CA ARG A 2 -3.46 -22.47 31.24
C ARG A 2 -2.85 -21.15 31.74
N LEU A 3 -2.53 -20.24 30.83
CA LEU A 3 -2.18 -18.85 31.19
C LEU A 3 -3.48 -18.12 31.50
N ARG A 4 -3.67 -17.86 32.80
CA ARG A 4 -4.79 -17.16 33.40
C ARG A 4 -4.73 -15.68 33.06
N ASP A 5 -5.92 -15.12 32.91
CA ASP A 5 -6.22 -13.70 32.99
C ASP A 5 -5.48 -13.05 34.18
N LEU A 6 -4.58 -12.14 33.86
CA LEU A 6 -4.04 -11.15 34.80
C LEU A 6 -4.22 -9.79 34.14
N THR A 7 -5.36 -9.16 34.42
CA THR A 7 -5.58 -7.72 34.23
C THR A 7 -5.09 -6.97 35.47
N PRO A 8 -4.00 -6.18 35.40
CA PRO A 8 -3.69 -5.14 36.38
C PRO A 8 -4.47 -3.85 36.03
N PRO A 9 -4.58 -2.91 36.98
CA PRO A 9 -5.46 -1.75 36.86
C PRO A 9 -4.97 -0.74 35.81
N ALA A 10 -5.81 -0.54 34.78
CA ALA A 10 -5.95 0.61 33.88
C ALA A 10 -4.76 1.58 33.72
N LEU A 11 -3.61 1.07 33.26
CA LEU A 11 -2.68 1.84 32.41
C LEU A 11 -3.01 1.46 30.97
N ARG A 12 -3.52 2.41 30.17
CA ARG A 12 -3.76 2.19 28.72
C ARG A 12 -2.46 1.65 28.11
N PRO A 13 -2.45 0.45 27.52
CA PRO A 13 -1.27 -0.01 26.80
C PRO A 13 -1.00 0.97 25.64
N PRO A 14 0.27 1.28 25.33
CA PRO A 14 0.62 2.09 24.16
C PRO A 14 0.08 1.43 22.87
N PRO A 15 -0.19 2.18 21.79
CA PRO A 15 -0.66 1.60 20.55
C PRO A 15 0.42 0.65 20.00
N HIS A 16 0.20 -0.65 20.16
CA HIS A 16 1.04 -1.66 19.54
C HIS A 16 0.59 -1.81 18.08
N ILE A 17 1.44 -1.42 17.13
CA ILE A 17 1.26 -1.80 15.74
C ILE A 17 1.53 -3.30 15.66
N VAL A 18 0.46 -4.10 15.65
CA VAL A 18 0.54 -5.55 15.46
C VAL A 18 0.35 -5.81 13.97
N LEU A 19 1.32 -6.48 13.35
CA LEU A 19 1.24 -6.95 11.96
C LEU A 19 0.03 -7.89 11.80
N ALA A 20 -0.70 -7.70 10.71
CA ALA A 20 -2.03 -8.26 10.53
C ALA A 20 -2.00 -9.79 10.49
N ARG A 21 -2.85 -10.42 11.29
CA ARG A 21 -3.19 -11.85 11.16
C ARG A 21 -4.68 -12.01 11.48
N PRO A 22 -5.41 -12.94 10.84
CA PRO A 22 -6.86 -13.06 11.03
C PRO A 22 -7.33 -13.13 12.51
N PRO A 23 -6.61 -13.79 13.43
CA PRO A 23 -6.94 -13.77 14.86
C PRO A 23 -6.66 -12.43 15.56
N ALA A 24 -5.67 -11.67 15.07
CA ALA A 24 -5.28 -10.38 15.63
C ALA A 24 -6.28 -9.28 15.25
N ASP A 25 -6.88 -9.34 14.06
CA ASP A 25 -7.87 -8.36 13.59
C ASP A 25 -9.13 -8.38 14.48
N GLN A 26 -9.66 -9.59 14.74
CA GLN A 26 -10.82 -9.77 15.61
C GLN A 26 -10.53 -9.36 17.06
N LEU A 27 -9.29 -9.55 17.52
CA LEU A 27 -8.87 -9.13 18.85
C LEU A 27 -8.77 -7.60 18.92
N ALA A 28 -8.19 -6.97 17.90
CA ALA A 28 -8.07 -5.52 17.80
C ALA A 28 -9.44 -4.84 17.79
N GLU A 29 -10.42 -5.40 17.05
CA GLU A 29 -11.80 -4.92 17.04
C GLU A 29 -12.46 -5.01 18.42
N ARG A 30 -12.30 -6.15 19.12
CA ARG A 30 -12.85 -6.33 20.48
C ARG A 30 -12.28 -5.33 21.48
N HIS A 31 -10.98 -5.06 21.39
CA HIS A 31 -10.29 -4.12 22.27
C HIS A 31 -10.29 -2.67 21.75
N LYS A 32 -10.97 -2.38 20.63
CA LYS A 32 -10.96 -1.06 19.96
C LYS A 32 -9.55 -0.49 19.83
N SER A 33 -8.60 -1.37 19.54
CA SER A 33 -7.19 -1.04 19.36
C SER A 33 -6.88 -0.91 17.87
N PHE A 34 -5.88 -0.11 17.53
CA PHE A 34 -5.51 0.15 16.14
C PHE A 34 -4.47 -0.84 15.65
N ILE A 35 -4.65 -1.30 14.42
CA ILE A 35 -3.71 -2.13 13.68
C ILE A 35 -3.49 -1.53 12.29
N GLY A 36 -2.28 -1.71 11.78
CA GLY A 36 -1.84 -1.19 10.49
C GLY A 36 -0.66 -2.00 9.99
N GLY A 37 -0.62 -2.21 8.68
CA GLY A 37 0.33 -3.10 8.02
C GLY A 37 -0.10 -3.36 6.58
N ASP A 38 0.65 -4.10 5.77
CA ASP A 38 1.94 -4.75 6.06
C ASP A 38 3.06 -4.26 5.11
N ASP A 39 4.30 -4.26 5.63
CA ASP A 39 5.56 -3.95 4.94
C ASP A 39 5.75 -2.48 4.49
N LEU A 40 6.88 -1.86 4.84
CA LEU A 40 7.14 -0.44 4.54
C LEU A 40 7.33 -0.20 3.04
N LYS A 41 6.62 0.78 2.48
CA LYS A 41 6.71 1.18 1.07
C LYS A 41 7.90 2.10 0.83
N SER A 42 9.12 1.54 0.87
CA SER A 42 10.37 2.25 0.55
C SER A 42 10.73 2.20 -0.94
N GLY A 43 11.43 3.25 -1.40
CA GLY A 43 12.18 3.32 -2.66
C GLY A 43 11.44 2.78 -3.89
N GLN A 44 11.83 1.57 -4.33
CA GLN A 44 11.32 0.92 -5.54
C GLN A 44 9.79 0.80 -5.58
N THR A 45 9.18 0.20 -4.56
CA THR A 45 7.73 -0.07 -4.60
C THR A 45 6.94 1.23 -4.59
N LYS A 46 7.44 2.26 -3.90
CA LYS A 46 6.83 3.60 -3.88
C LYS A 46 6.82 4.22 -5.26
N LEU A 47 7.96 4.19 -5.96
CA LEU A 47 8.09 4.69 -7.33
C LEU A 47 7.23 3.89 -8.32
N LYS A 48 7.22 2.55 -8.19
CA LYS A 48 6.39 1.65 -9.00
C LYS A 48 4.91 2.01 -8.95
N SER A 49 4.37 2.26 -7.75
CA SER A 49 2.95 2.63 -7.63
C SER A 49 2.62 3.93 -8.36
N VAL A 50 3.53 4.91 -8.31
CA VAL A 50 3.35 6.19 -9.04
C VAL A 50 3.44 5.98 -10.54
N LEU A 51 4.44 5.22 -11.01
CA LEU A 51 4.67 5.04 -12.43
C LEU A 51 3.60 4.16 -13.09
N ALA A 52 3.21 3.06 -12.44
CA ALA A 52 2.15 2.20 -12.94
C ALA A 52 0.83 2.96 -13.06
N GLU A 53 0.47 3.75 -12.04
CA GLU A 53 -0.69 4.64 -12.08
C GLU A 53 -0.58 5.65 -13.22
N PHE A 54 0.56 6.32 -13.35
CA PHE A 54 0.79 7.30 -14.41
C PHE A 54 0.61 6.72 -15.81
N LEU A 55 1.19 5.54 -16.07
CA LEU A 55 1.10 4.87 -17.37
C LEU A 55 -0.36 4.53 -17.71
N VAL A 56 -1.08 3.90 -16.76
CA VAL A 56 -2.47 3.49 -16.96
C VAL A 56 -3.40 4.70 -17.12
N ASN A 57 -3.20 5.76 -16.33
CA ASN A 57 -3.97 7.00 -16.43
C ASN A 57 -3.68 7.76 -17.74
N ALA A 58 -2.48 7.64 -18.29
CA ALA A 58 -2.11 8.19 -19.59
C ALA A 58 -2.65 7.36 -20.78
N GLY A 59 -3.35 6.25 -20.53
CA GLY A 59 -3.85 5.36 -21.59
C GLY A 59 -2.75 4.48 -22.20
N ILE A 60 -1.59 4.38 -21.56
CA ILE A 60 -0.50 3.50 -21.97
C ILE A 60 -0.70 2.16 -21.28
N LYS A 61 -0.55 1.04 -21.99
CA LYS A 61 -0.78 -0.31 -21.45
C LYS A 61 0.55 -0.97 -21.05
N PRO A 62 0.89 -1.08 -19.75
CA PRO A 62 1.98 -1.94 -19.32
C PRO A 62 1.72 -3.38 -19.74
N LEU A 63 2.70 -3.99 -20.41
CA LEU A 63 2.67 -5.41 -20.77
C LEU A 63 3.61 -6.24 -19.90
N SER A 64 4.76 -5.68 -19.53
CA SER A 64 5.72 -6.33 -18.64
C SER A 64 6.34 -5.33 -17.68
N ILE A 65 6.51 -5.78 -16.44
CA ILE A 65 7.19 -5.08 -15.37
C ILE A 65 8.22 -6.05 -14.79
N ALA A 66 9.51 -5.79 -15.02
CA ALA A 66 10.58 -6.60 -14.47
C ALA A 66 11.33 -5.82 -13.40
N SER A 67 11.22 -6.26 -12.14
CA SER A 67 11.76 -5.58 -10.96
C SER A 67 12.88 -6.40 -10.32
N TYR A 68 14.13 -6.00 -10.52
CA TYR A 68 15.31 -6.61 -9.91
C TYR A 68 15.80 -5.77 -8.75
N ASN A 69 16.28 -6.44 -7.70
CA ASN A 69 16.87 -5.80 -6.53
C ASN A 69 18.09 -6.58 -6.07
N HIS A 70 19.13 -5.89 -5.63
CA HIS A 70 20.18 -6.51 -4.83
C HIS A 70 20.64 -5.60 -3.69
N LEU A 71 20.90 -6.24 -2.54
CA LEU A 71 21.31 -5.59 -1.28
C LEU A 71 22.17 -6.55 -0.44
N GLY A 72 23.03 -6.00 0.41
CA GLY A 72 24.05 -6.73 1.18
C GLY A 72 23.89 -6.67 2.70
N ASN A 73 22.86 -5.99 3.20
CA ASN A 73 22.54 -5.88 4.61
C ASN A 73 21.87 -7.16 5.16
N ASN A 74 21.56 -7.17 6.46
CA ASN A 74 20.93 -8.32 7.11
C ASN A 74 19.52 -8.62 6.57
N ASP A 75 18.80 -7.62 6.06
CA ASP A 75 17.52 -7.84 5.37
C ASP A 75 17.74 -8.67 4.10
N GLY A 76 18.70 -8.29 3.27
CA GLY A 76 19.11 -9.08 2.10
C GLY A 76 19.53 -10.51 2.44
N HIS A 77 20.27 -10.69 3.53
CA HIS A 77 20.70 -12.01 4.00
C HIS A 77 19.49 -12.87 4.41
N ASN A 78 18.54 -12.32 5.16
CA ASN A 78 17.33 -13.03 5.58
C ASN A 78 16.42 -13.37 4.37
N LEU A 79 16.34 -12.46 3.39
CA LEU A 79 15.58 -12.66 2.15
C LEU A 79 16.23 -13.64 1.16
N SER A 80 17.45 -14.12 1.44
CA SER A 80 18.06 -15.19 0.65
C SER A 80 17.36 -16.54 0.83
N ALA A 81 16.62 -16.71 1.92
CA ALA A 81 15.82 -17.89 2.19
C ALA A 81 14.47 -17.84 1.45
N GLU A 82 14.11 -18.95 0.79
CA GLU A 82 12.93 -19.05 -0.08
C GLU A 82 11.59 -18.69 0.60
N PRO A 83 11.30 -19.12 1.85
CA PRO A 83 10.03 -18.77 2.51
C PRO A 83 9.89 -17.27 2.77
N GLN A 84 10.99 -16.62 3.18
CA GLN A 84 11.04 -15.18 3.47
C GLN A 84 10.92 -14.36 2.18
N PHE A 85 11.54 -14.83 1.10
CA PHE A 85 11.43 -14.23 -0.22
C PHE A 85 9.99 -14.25 -0.73
N LYS A 86 9.28 -15.37 -0.63
CA LYS A 86 7.88 -15.52 -1.08
C LYS A 86 6.94 -14.48 -0.48
N SER A 87 7.07 -14.20 0.83
CA SER A 87 6.27 -13.16 1.49
C SER A 87 6.51 -11.77 0.90
N LYS A 88 7.76 -11.46 0.53
CA LYS A 88 8.15 -10.16 -0.05
C LYS A 88 7.78 -10.05 -1.54
N GLU A 89 7.81 -11.16 -2.25
CA GLU A 89 7.38 -11.26 -3.64
C GLU A 89 5.89 -10.96 -3.78
N ILE A 90 5.07 -11.56 -2.91
CA ILE A 90 3.61 -11.34 -2.90
C ILE A 90 3.28 -9.86 -2.64
N SER A 91 3.88 -9.24 -1.62
CA SER A 91 3.59 -7.83 -1.29
C SER A 91 4.10 -6.82 -2.34
N LYS A 92 5.13 -7.18 -3.11
CA LYS A 92 5.67 -6.33 -4.19
C LYS A 92 4.92 -6.50 -5.51
N SER A 93 4.27 -7.63 -5.73
CA SER A 93 3.50 -7.93 -6.93
C SER A 93 2.08 -7.37 -6.86
N SER A 94 1.43 -7.44 -5.69
CA SER A 94 0.04 -6.98 -5.50
C SER A 94 -0.21 -5.48 -5.73
N VAL A 95 0.85 -4.69 -5.91
CA VAL A 95 0.79 -3.22 -6.00
C VAL A 95 0.25 -2.71 -7.35
N VAL A 96 0.20 -3.57 -8.37
CA VAL A 96 -0.29 -3.20 -9.71
C VAL A 96 -1.69 -3.72 -10.01
N ASP A 97 -2.23 -4.63 -9.18
CA ASP A 97 -3.48 -5.33 -9.44
C ASP A 97 -4.68 -4.38 -9.52
N ASP A 98 -4.77 -3.41 -8.61
CA ASP A 98 -5.85 -2.42 -8.56
C ASP A 98 -5.80 -1.43 -9.73
N MET A 99 -4.60 -1.12 -10.25
CA MET A 99 -4.44 -0.25 -11.42
C MET A 99 -4.89 -0.95 -12.71
N VAL A 100 -4.60 -2.25 -12.82
CA VAL A 100 -5.05 -3.08 -13.95
C VAL A 100 -6.57 -3.20 -13.95
N GLU A 101 -7.17 -3.44 -12.78
CA GLU A 101 -8.62 -3.52 -12.63
C GLU A 101 -9.31 -2.18 -12.92
N ALA A 102 -8.69 -1.05 -12.60
CA ALA A 102 -9.28 0.27 -12.82
C ALA A 102 -9.51 0.64 -14.30
N ASN A 103 -8.76 0.07 -15.25
CA ASN A 103 -8.83 0.45 -16.66
C ASN A 103 -9.15 -0.74 -17.59
N HIS A 104 -10.43 -1.01 -17.74
CA HIS A 104 -10.94 -2.08 -18.60
C HIS A 104 -10.86 -1.82 -20.11
N LEU A 105 -10.48 -0.60 -20.53
CA LEU A 105 -10.22 -0.31 -21.94
C LEU A 105 -8.86 -0.87 -22.35
N LEU A 106 -7.88 -0.86 -21.44
CA LEU A 106 -6.54 -1.39 -21.68
C LEU A 106 -6.46 -2.88 -21.35
N PHE A 107 -7.10 -3.31 -20.25
CA PHE A 107 -7.04 -4.68 -19.76
C PHE A 107 -8.40 -5.37 -19.84
N LYS A 108 -8.45 -6.54 -20.47
CA LYS A 108 -9.71 -7.30 -20.56
C LYS A 108 -10.17 -7.79 -19.19
N ARG A 109 -11.48 -7.66 -18.95
CA ARG A 109 -12.14 -8.16 -17.74
C ARG A 109 -12.03 -9.68 -17.62
N PRO A 110 -12.07 -10.23 -16.40
CA PRO A 110 -12.25 -11.66 -16.19
C PRO A 110 -13.58 -12.14 -16.80
N GLU A 111 -13.57 -13.32 -17.41
CA GLU A 111 -14.80 -13.90 -17.97
C GLU A 111 -15.68 -14.50 -16.84
N PRO A 112 -16.97 -14.14 -16.76
CA PRO A 112 -17.86 -14.68 -15.74
C PRO A 112 -18.10 -16.18 -15.98
N GLY A 113 -17.70 -17.01 -15.00
CA GLY A 113 -17.82 -18.47 -15.06
C GLY A 113 -16.52 -19.22 -15.38
N ALA A 114 -15.40 -18.51 -15.58
CA ALA A 114 -14.10 -19.14 -15.79
C ALA A 114 -13.62 -19.90 -14.54
N VAL A 115 -12.98 -21.05 -14.76
CA VAL A 115 -12.46 -21.91 -13.69
C VAL A 115 -11.40 -21.15 -12.88
N LYS A 116 -11.59 -21.06 -11.56
CA LYS A 116 -10.64 -20.43 -10.61
C LYS A 116 -9.23 -20.98 -10.86
N GLY A 117 -8.29 -20.08 -11.16
CA GLY A 117 -6.88 -20.43 -11.44
C GLY A 117 -6.47 -20.33 -12.92
N THR A 118 -7.40 -20.06 -13.83
CA THR A 118 -7.08 -19.80 -15.25
C THR A 118 -6.87 -18.30 -15.54
N LYS A 119 -6.11 -17.96 -16.59
CA LYS A 119 -5.91 -16.56 -17.03
C LYS A 119 -7.25 -15.86 -17.33
N ALA A 120 -8.24 -16.59 -17.83
CA ALA A 120 -9.59 -16.10 -18.07
C ALA A 120 -10.33 -15.69 -16.77
N ALA A 121 -10.02 -16.33 -15.64
CA ALA A 121 -10.63 -16.03 -14.33
C ALA A 121 -9.95 -14.88 -13.58
N LYS A 122 -8.70 -14.52 -13.93
CA LYS A 122 -7.99 -13.37 -13.34
C LYS A 122 -8.09 -12.09 -14.19
N GLY A 123 -8.53 -12.20 -15.44
CA GLY A 123 -8.46 -11.08 -16.40
C GLY A 123 -7.06 -10.93 -16.99
N GLU A 124 -6.88 -9.93 -17.85
CA GLU A 124 -5.58 -9.62 -18.44
C GLU A 124 -4.71 -8.86 -17.44
N HIS A 125 -3.50 -9.36 -17.19
CA HIS A 125 -2.50 -8.74 -16.30
C HIS A 125 -1.16 -8.63 -17.02
N PRO A 126 -0.34 -7.61 -16.72
CA PRO A 126 1.03 -7.55 -17.21
C PRO A 126 1.86 -8.70 -16.64
N ASP A 127 2.85 -9.15 -17.40
CA ASP A 127 3.86 -10.06 -16.87
C ASP A 127 4.68 -9.32 -15.80
N HIS A 128 4.59 -9.77 -14.55
CA HIS A 128 5.28 -9.13 -13.43
C HIS A 128 6.29 -10.07 -12.80
N ILE A 129 7.57 -9.70 -12.85
CA ILE A 129 8.67 -10.45 -12.24
C ILE A 129 9.30 -9.61 -11.13
N VAL A 130 9.49 -10.22 -9.96
CA VAL A 130 10.20 -9.59 -8.84
C VAL A 130 11.37 -10.48 -8.45
N VAL A 131 12.59 -9.92 -8.45
CA VAL A 131 13.81 -10.61 -8.05
C VAL A 131 14.51 -9.83 -6.94
N ILE A 132 14.98 -10.54 -5.93
CA ILE A 132 15.83 -10.00 -4.86
C ILE A 132 17.04 -10.93 -4.73
N LYS A 133 18.24 -10.37 -4.76
CA LYS A 133 19.51 -11.10 -4.59
C LYS A 133 20.33 -10.50 -3.46
N TYR A 134 20.95 -11.39 -2.68
CA TYR A 134 21.89 -10.99 -1.65
C TYR A 134 23.28 -10.78 -2.26
N VAL A 135 23.82 -9.57 -2.13
CA VAL A 135 25.15 -9.19 -2.63
C VAL A 135 25.88 -8.45 -1.50
N PRO A 136 26.74 -9.13 -0.71
CA PRO A 136 27.36 -8.55 0.49
C PRO A 136 28.07 -7.21 0.24
N ALA A 137 28.70 -7.07 -0.93
CA ALA A 137 29.53 -5.91 -1.26
C ALA A 137 28.78 -4.56 -1.28
N VAL A 138 27.46 -4.56 -1.52
CA VAL A 138 26.68 -3.31 -1.59
C VAL A 138 26.13 -2.86 -0.24
N GLY A 139 26.26 -3.65 0.83
CA GLY A 139 25.81 -3.27 2.17
C GLY A 139 24.34 -2.83 2.22
N ASP A 140 24.05 -1.70 2.87
CA ASP A 140 22.70 -1.11 2.95
C ASP A 140 22.27 -0.36 1.67
N SER A 141 23.22 -0.12 0.77
CA SER A 141 23.03 0.57 -0.50
C SER A 141 22.33 -0.35 -1.50
N LYS A 142 21.01 -0.37 -1.41
CA LYS A 142 20.14 -1.19 -2.24
C LYS A 142 20.09 -0.64 -3.66
N ARG A 143 20.29 -1.54 -4.62
CA ARG A 143 20.18 -1.24 -6.05
C ARG A 143 18.89 -1.88 -6.56
N ALA A 144 17.98 -1.03 -7.04
CA ALA A 144 16.74 -1.43 -7.68
C ALA A 144 16.82 -1.11 -9.18
N ILE A 145 16.49 -2.09 -10.01
CA ILE A 145 16.47 -1.98 -11.47
C ILE A 145 15.09 -2.41 -11.92
N ASP A 146 14.35 -1.50 -12.54
CA ASP A 146 13.00 -1.77 -13.02
C ASP A 146 12.92 -1.47 -14.52
N GLU A 147 12.39 -2.43 -15.27
CA GLU A 147 12.02 -2.26 -16.68
C GLU A 147 10.50 -2.28 -16.81
N TYR A 148 9.94 -1.26 -17.45
CA TYR A 148 8.53 -1.17 -17.81
C TYR A 148 8.40 -1.21 -19.32
N TYR A 149 7.89 -2.32 -19.84
CA TYR A 149 7.61 -2.50 -21.25
C TYR A 149 6.11 -2.33 -21.49
N SER A 150 5.75 -1.37 -22.32
CA SER A 150 4.36 -0.96 -22.54
C SER A 150 4.00 -0.92 -24.01
N GLU A 151 2.72 -1.12 -24.31
CA GLU A 151 2.12 -0.89 -25.61
C GLU A 151 1.54 0.52 -25.71
N ILE A 152 1.79 1.16 -26.85
CA ILE A 152 1.30 2.49 -27.19
C ILE A 152 0.55 2.45 -28.54
N PHE A 153 0.11 3.62 -29.00
CA PHE A 153 -0.70 3.75 -30.22
C PHE A 153 -0.11 3.02 -31.44
N CYS A 154 -1.00 2.47 -32.29
CA CYS A 154 -0.66 1.71 -33.50
C CYS A 154 0.28 0.49 -33.26
N GLY A 155 0.18 -0.16 -32.10
CA GLY A 155 1.03 -1.31 -31.77
C GLY A 155 2.49 -0.93 -31.49
N GLY A 156 2.78 0.36 -31.31
CA GLY A 156 4.09 0.83 -30.89
C GLY A 156 4.45 0.32 -29.50
N ARG A 157 5.74 0.38 -29.17
CA ARG A 157 6.27 -0.11 -27.89
C ARG A 157 7.02 1.02 -27.19
N SER A 158 6.82 1.14 -25.89
CA SER A 158 7.54 2.06 -25.01
C SER A 158 8.27 1.25 -23.95
N THR A 159 9.55 1.54 -23.74
CA THR A 159 10.37 0.87 -22.71
C THR A 159 10.97 1.92 -21.79
N ILE A 160 10.72 1.80 -20.49
CA ILE A 160 11.27 2.69 -19.47
C ILE A 160 12.16 1.84 -18.55
N ASN A 161 13.44 2.18 -18.52
CA ASN A 161 14.41 1.57 -17.61
C ASN A 161 14.74 2.54 -16.49
N ILE A 162 14.59 2.08 -15.26
CA ILE A 162 14.86 2.85 -14.05
C ILE A 162 15.94 2.13 -13.26
N PHE A 163 17.02 2.84 -13.01
CA PHE A 163 18.04 2.43 -12.06
C PHE A 163 17.95 3.33 -10.83
N ASN A 164 17.75 2.73 -9.67
CA ASN A 164 17.63 3.44 -8.40
C ASN A 164 18.63 2.89 -7.39
N GLU A 165 19.49 3.77 -6.90
CA GLU A 165 20.44 3.52 -5.82
C GLU A 165 19.93 4.25 -4.57
N CYS A 166 19.68 3.50 -3.51
CA CYS A 166 19.14 4.07 -2.28
C CYS A 166 19.67 3.33 -1.06
N GLU A 167 20.03 4.07 -0.01
CA GLU A 167 20.21 3.51 1.32
C GLU A 167 18.84 3.13 1.89
N ASP A 168 18.54 1.83 2.00
CA ASP A 168 17.18 1.36 2.34
C ASP A 168 16.79 1.77 3.76
N SER A 169 17.76 1.79 4.69
CA SER A 169 17.52 2.22 6.07
C SER A 169 17.19 3.71 6.17
N LEU A 170 17.86 4.55 5.37
CA LEU A 170 17.59 5.99 5.36
C LEU A 170 16.24 6.33 4.72
N LEU A 171 15.75 5.52 3.79
CA LEU A 171 14.39 5.65 3.26
C LEU A 171 13.33 5.08 4.22
N ALA A 172 13.63 4.02 4.95
CA ALA A 172 12.69 3.38 5.86
C ALA A 172 12.46 4.18 7.16
N THR A 173 13.51 4.78 7.71
CA THR A 173 13.47 5.52 8.99
C THR A 173 12.40 6.64 9.02
N PRO A 174 12.34 7.58 8.05
CA PRO A 174 11.31 8.61 8.06
C PRO A 174 9.90 8.04 7.88
N LEU A 175 9.74 6.94 7.13
CA LEU A 175 8.43 6.28 7.00
C LEU A 175 7.94 5.72 8.33
N ILE A 176 8.84 5.18 9.16
CA ILE A 176 8.50 4.71 10.52
C ILE A 176 8.06 5.87 11.40
N LEU A 177 8.74 7.02 11.30
CA LEU A 177 8.37 8.22 12.04
C LEU A 177 6.97 8.71 11.63
N ASP A 178 6.71 8.83 10.33
CA ASP A 178 5.41 9.23 9.80
C ASP A 178 4.30 8.29 10.27
N LEU A 179 4.54 6.97 10.21
CA LEU A 179 3.57 5.96 10.61
C LEU A 179 3.26 6.07 12.12
N THR A 180 4.28 6.29 12.95
CA THR A 180 4.11 6.47 14.41
C THR A 180 3.35 7.76 14.74
N ILE A 181 3.73 8.87 14.11
CA ILE A 181 3.13 10.19 14.33
C ILE A 181 1.66 10.19 13.89
N LEU A 182 1.38 9.66 12.69
CA LEU A 182 0.01 9.57 12.17
C LEU A 182 -0.85 8.62 13.00
N THR A 183 -0.30 7.49 13.45
CA THR A 183 -1.04 6.57 14.32
C THR A 183 -1.43 7.24 15.62
N GLU A 184 -0.49 7.94 16.27
CA GLU A 184 -0.77 8.67 17.50
C GLU A 184 -1.84 9.74 17.28
N LEU A 185 -1.74 10.52 16.20
CA LEU A 185 -2.74 11.52 15.85
C LEU A 185 -4.13 10.90 15.65
N LEU A 186 -4.23 9.81 14.90
CA LEU A 186 -5.50 9.11 14.63
C LEU A 186 -6.12 8.53 15.91
N THR A 187 -5.32 8.21 16.93
CA THR A 187 -5.86 7.79 18.23
C THR A 187 -6.62 8.89 18.97
N ARG A 188 -6.32 10.16 18.67
CA ARG A 188 -6.99 11.32 19.25
C ARG A 188 -8.26 11.71 18.49
N VAL A 189 -8.44 11.20 17.27
CA VAL A 189 -9.62 11.49 16.45
C VAL A 189 -10.79 10.60 16.87
N LYS A 190 -11.95 11.23 17.07
CA LYS A 190 -13.22 10.54 17.30
C LYS A 190 -14.29 11.15 16.40
N TYR A 191 -15.27 10.35 16.04
CA TYR A 191 -16.38 10.78 15.20
C TYR A 191 -17.71 10.39 15.83
N ARG A 192 -18.78 11.04 15.39
CA ARG A 192 -20.16 10.65 15.69
C ARG A 192 -20.99 10.80 14.43
N ASP A 193 -21.95 9.90 14.26
CA ASP A 193 -22.92 10.03 13.19
C ASP A 193 -24.05 10.97 13.62
N VAL A 194 -24.10 12.16 13.02
CA VAL A 194 -25.11 13.18 13.30
C VAL A 194 -26.47 12.78 12.72
N SER A 195 -26.49 12.02 11.62
CA SER A 195 -27.72 11.59 10.94
C SER A 195 -28.41 10.45 11.67
N ALA A 196 -27.64 9.54 12.28
CA ALA A 196 -28.15 8.44 13.09
C ALA A 196 -28.51 8.83 14.54
N GLY A 197 -28.40 10.12 14.89
CA GLY A 197 -28.73 10.63 16.23
C GLY A 197 -27.81 10.09 17.34
N GLN A 198 -26.60 9.64 17.01
CA GLN A 198 -25.67 9.12 18.01
C GLN A 198 -25.15 10.25 18.90
N ALA A 199 -25.36 10.11 20.20
CA ALA A 199 -24.91 11.06 21.22
C ALA A 199 -23.43 10.91 21.56
N GLU A 200 -22.88 9.69 21.47
CA GLU A 200 -21.51 9.38 21.89
C GLU A 200 -20.52 9.37 20.73
N PHE A 201 -19.32 9.87 20.99
CA PHE A 201 -18.20 9.84 20.06
C PHE A 201 -17.52 8.47 20.08
N SER A 202 -17.41 7.85 18.91
CA SER A 202 -16.70 6.58 18.70
C SER A 202 -15.30 6.83 18.12
N PRO A 203 -14.31 5.98 18.46
CA PRO A 203 -13.01 6.00 17.79
C PRO A 203 -13.15 5.50 16.34
N LEU A 204 -12.14 5.76 15.52
CA LEU A 204 -12.02 5.20 14.18
C LEU A 204 -12.04 3.65 14.20
N TYR A 205 -12.31 3.04 13.05
CA TYR A 205 -12.23 1.60 12.90
C TYR A 205 -10.81 1.08 13.19
N SER A 206 -10.71 -0.13 13.75
CA SER A 206 -9.44 -0.71 14.21
C SER A 206 -8.39 -0.84 13.12
N VAL A 207 -8.78 -1.11 11.87
CA VAL A 207 -7.85 -1.14 10.73
C VAL A 207 -7.69 0.28 10.17
N LEU A 208 -6.51 0.86 10.37
CA LEU A 208 -6.19 2.22 9.92
C LEU A 208 -5.71 2.24 8.47
N SER A 209 -6.64 2.18 7.51
CA SER A 209 -6.33 2.25 6.08
C SER A 209 -5.72 3.60 5.64
N LEU A 210 -5.81 4.66 6.44
CA LEU A 210 -5.14 5.95 6.16
C LEU A 210 -3.60 5.84 6.17
N LEU A 211 -3.05 4.81 6.81
CA LEU A 211 -1.60 4.55 6.85
C LEU A 211 -1.07 3.89 5.56
N SER A 212 -1.94 3.61 4.60
CA SER A 212 -1.60 2.88 3.36
C SER A 212 -0.49 3.55 2.53
N TYR A 213 -0.33 4.87 2.63
CA TYR A 213 0.73 5.59 1.93
C TYR A 213 2.15 5.09 2.30
N MET A 214 2.33 4.61 3.53
CA MET A 214 3.61 4.13 4.07
C MET A 214 3.77 2.62 3.90
N LEU A 215 2.74 1.90 3.41
CA LEU A 215 2.64 0.44 3.45
C LEU A 215 2.48 -0.16 2.05
N LYS A 216 3.13 -1.30 1.78
CA LYS A 216 3.11 -1.95 0.46
C LYS A 216 1.83 -2.74 0.22
N ALA A 217 1.38 -3.46 1.24
CA ALA A 217 0.19 -4.29 1.19
C ALA A 217 -0.78 -3.81 2.26
N PRO A 218 -1.54 -2.72 2.01
CA PRO A 218 -2.31 -2.10 3.06
C PRO A 218 -3.47 -2.99 3.51
N LEU A 219 -3.58 -3.16 4.82
CA LEU A 219 -4.72 -3.80 5.44
C LEU A 219 -5.94 -2.86 5.35
N VAL A 220 -7.05 -3.42 4.87
CA VAL A 220 -8.31 -2.70 4.72
C VAL A 220 -9.41 -3.44 5.47
N LYS A 221 -10.54 -2.75 5.67
CA LYS A 221 -11.70 -3.33 6.32
C LYS A 221 -12.21 -4.53 5.51
N PRO A 222 -12.66 -5.63 6.15
CA PRO A 222 -13.25 -6.75 5.44
C PRO A 222 -14.40 -6.29 4.52
N GLY A 223 -14.32 -6.65 3.24
CA GLY A 223 -15.30 -6.25 2.22
C GLY A 223 -15.04 -4.89 1.55
N THR A 224 -13.90 -4.25 1.82
CA THR A 224 -13.44 -3.07 1.06
C THR A 224 -12.23 -3.42 0.20
N ASP A 225 -12.12 -2.78 -0.96
CA ASP A 225 -11.02 -3.00 -1.89
C ASP A 225 -9.76 -2.25 -1.46
N VAL A 226 -8.61 -2.82 -1.82
CA VAL A 226 -7.29 -2.27 -1.54
C VAL A 226 -6.96 -1.20 -2.59
N VAL A 227 -6.46 -0.05 -2.14
CA VAL A 227 -5.98 1.02 -3.03
C VAL A 227 -4.46 1.17 -2.84
N ASN A 228 -3.69 0.90 -3.89
CA ASN A 228 -2.22 0.98 -3.88
C ASN A 228 -1.67 2.26 -4.55
N SER A 229 -2.48 2.97 -5.32
CA SER A 229 -2.11 4.27 -5.91
C SER A 229 -1.63 5.23 -4.83
N LEU A 230 -0.39 5.69 -4.98
CA LEU A 230 0.26 6.52 -3.97
C LEU A 230 -0.35 7.92 -3.88
N ASN A 231 -0.74 8.49 -5.03
CA ASN A 231 -1.34 9.82 -5.09
C ASN A 231 -2.74 9.81 -4.48
N ARG A 232 -3.55 8.78 -4.73
CA ARG A 232 -4.87 8.61 -4.12
C ARG A 232 -4.76 8.41 -2.61
N GLN A 233 -3.80 7.61 -2.14
CA GLN A 233 -3.53 7.42 -0.71
C GLN A 233 -3.16 8.76 -0.03
N ARG A 234 -2.28 9.56 -0.65
CA ARG A 234 -1.91 10.88 -0.13
C ARG A 234 -3.09 11.85 -0.11
N ASN A 235 -3.87 11.90 -1.19
CA ASN A 235 -5.03 12.79 -1.28
C ASN A 235 -6.11 12.43 -0.24
N ALA A 236 -6.31 11.14 0.03
CA ALA A 236 -7.20 10.69 1.09
C ALA A 236 -6.75 11.20 2.47
N LEU A 237 -5.44 11.12 2.77
CA LEU A 237 -4.89 11.66 4.02
C LEU A 237 -5.02 13.18 4.11
N GLU A 238 -4.72 13.90 3.03
CA GLU A 238 -4.84 15.37 2.99
C GLU A 238 -6.29 15.82 3.18
N THR A 239 -7.22 15.19 2.45
CA THR A 239 -8.65 15.48 2.55
C THR A 239 -9.19 15.16 3.94
N PHE A 240 -8.74 14.06 4.56
CA PHE A 240 -9.08 13.73 5.94
C PHE A 240 -8.60 14.79 6.93
N MET A 241 -7.35 15.24 6.79
CA MET A 241 -6.80 16.30 7.64
C MET A 241 -7.51 17.63 7.46
N LYS A 242 -7.92 17.98 6.22
CA LYS A 242 -8.76 19.15 5.92
C LYS A 242 -10.14 19.05 6.57
N ALA A 243 -10.77 17.88 6.50
CA ALA A 243 -12.05 17.64 7.16
C ALA A 243 -11.95 17.84 8.69
N CYS A 244 -10.85 17.43 9.32
CA CYS A 244 -10.62 17.65 10.77
C CYS A 244 -10.57 19.13 11.17
N ILE A 245 -10.23 20.04 10.25
CA ILE A 245 -10.21 21.50 10.48
C ILE A 245 -11.40 22.23 9.83
N GLY A 246 -12.36 21.50 9.26
CA GLY A 246 -13.54 22.06 8.63
C GLY A 246 -13.31 22.70 7.26
N LEU A 247 -12.21 22.36 6.58
CA LEU A 247 -11.96 22.78 5.20
C LEU A 247 -12.52 21.75 4.21
N GLU A 248 -13.01 22.25 3.08
CA GLU A 248 -13.41 21.41 1.95
C GLU A 248 -12.19 20.71 1.32
N GLY A 249 -12.44 19.60 0.63
CA GLY A 249 -11.41 18.88 -0.12
C GLY A 249 -10.82 19.76 -1.24
N SER A 250 -9.53 19.62 -1.50
CA SER A 250 -8.91 20.28 -2.66
C SER A 250 -9.58 19.85 -3.95
N SER A 251 -10.05 20.82 -4.73
CA SER A 251 -10.46 20.63 -6.10
C SER A 251 -9.51 21.41 -7.00
N ASP A 252 -8.78 20.72 -7.89
CA ASP A 252 -7.89 21.34 -8.89
C ASP A 252 -8.67 22.01 -10.04
N LEU A 253 -9.98 22.18 -9.85
CA LEU A 253 -10.88 22.78 -10.83
C LEU A 253 -10.56 24.26 -11.05
N LEU A 254 -10.04 24.97 -10.03
CA LEU A 254 -9.65 26.40 -10.08
C LEU A 254 -10.64 27.25 -10.89
N MET A 255 -11.94 27.09 -10.61
CA MET A 255 -13.01 27.66 -11.45
C MET A 255 -12.88 29.17 -11.57
N GLU A 256 -12.37 29.84 -10.54
CA GLU A 256 -12.16 31.29 -10.52
C GLU A 256 -11.22 31.77 -11.62
N THR A 257 -10.34 30.89 -12.12
CA THR A 257 -9.44 31.18 -13.25
C THR A 257 -9.99 30.72 -14.60
N ARG A 258 -11.07 29.94 -14.60
CA ARG A 258 -11.64 29.28 -15.78
C ARG A 258 -13.01 29.82 -16.18
N ILE A 259 -13.56 30.72 -15.38
CA ILE A 259 -14.77 31.50 -15.68
C ILE A 259 -14.38 32.97 -15.84
N TRP A 260 -15.22 33.74 -16.52
CA TRP A 260 -15.01 35.16 -16.79
C TRP A 260 -15.06 36.03 -15.54
#